data_AF-A0A016SGX1-F1
#
_entry.id   AF-A0A016SGX1-F1
#
_cell.length_a   1.000
_cell.length_b   1.000
_cell.length_c   1.000
_cell.angle_alpha   90.00
_cell.angle_beta   90.00
_cell.angle_gamma   90.00
#
_symmetry.space_group_name_H-M   'P 1'
#
loop_
_entity.id
_entity.type
_entity.pdbx_description
1 polymer ?
#
loop_
_entity_poly.entity_id
_entity_poly.type
_entity_poly.pdbx_seq_one_letter_code
_entity_poly.pdbx_strand_id
1 'polypeptide(L)'
;MGEGNEFSQMAVLPLGTGNDLSRVLGWGSGTNGDLDILQYLNDVYAAGTQKLDRWKIMIKSKNQFGRRTVITNMKMSNYVSIGVDASVTLGMQKTRKSIPRALSSRLLNKLLFFSFGTKDVFTRTCKGLHDKISLYLDDQLVELPGIEGIVFLNIQCWGAGVQPWKYADEERPQKLDDGVFEVFAVTSSFHIAQMQVGLASPLFIGQARKAVVVTKNGSVLPMQW
;
A
#
# COMPACT_ATOMS: atom_id res chain seq x y z
N MET A 1 12.13 14.22 -36.01
CA MET A 1 12.41 14.60 -34.60
C MET A 1 11.21 14.10 -33.81
N GLY A 2 11.40 13.08 -32.98
CA GLY A 2 10.30 12.41 -32.28
C GLY A 2 9.72 13.28 -31.18
N GLU A 3 8.40 13.28 -31.05
CA GLU A 3 7.67 13.84 -29.92
C GLU A 3 8.22 13.21 -28.63
N GLY A 4 9.04 13.96 -27.90
CA GLY A 4 9.47 13.55 -26.58
C GLY A 4 8.25 13.54 -25.66
N ASN A 5 7.97 12.42 -25.01
CA ASN A 5 7.00 12.36 -23.92
C ASN A 5 7.42 13.35 -22.83
N GLU A 6 6.81 14.54 -22.84
CA GLU A 6 7.07 15.57 -21.85
C GLU A 6 6.33 15.19 -20.56
N PHE A 7 7.04 14.58 -19.62
CA PHE A 7 6.47 14.25 -18.31
C PHE A 7 6.49 15.50 -17.42
N SER A 8 5.32 15.90 -16.91
CA SER A 8 5.25 16.98 -15.91
C SER A 8 5.82 16.50 -14.57
N GLN A 9 6.75 17.28 -14.02
CA GLN A 9 7.29 17.05 -12.68
C GLN A 9 6.22 17.35 -11.61
N MET A 10 6.20 16.56 -10.54
CA MET A 10 5.25 16.71 -9.43
C MET A 10 6.00 16.69 -8.10
N ALA A 11 5.63 17.59 -7.20
CA ALA A 11 6.08 17.60 -5.80
C ALA A 11 4.93 17.18 -4.87
N VAL A 12 5.26 16.61 -3.71
CA VAL A 12 4.28 16.09 -2.75
C VAL A 12 4.24 16.95 -1.50
N LEU A 13 3.11 17.60 -1.24
CA LEU A 13 2.90 18.33 0.01
C LEU A 13 2.22 17.43 1.06
N PRO A 14 2.88 17.10 2.19
CA PRO A 14 2.39 16.07 3.12
C PRO A 14 1.36 16.60 4.12
N LEU A 15 0.14 16.85 3.67
CA LEU A 15 -0.96 17.30 4.53
C LEU A 15 -1.71 16.15 5.24
N GLY A 16 -1.41 14.90 4.89
CA GLY A 16 -2.07 13.70 5.43
C GLY A 16 -1.43 13.13 6.70
N THR A 17 -1.83 11.92 7.07
CA THR A 17 -1.22 11.16 8.18
C THR A 17 -0.31 10.02 7.70
N GLY A 18 -0.64 9.36 6.59
CA GLY A 18 0.16 8.28 5.99
C GLY A 18 1.41 8.81 5.29
N ASN A 19 1.22 9.71 4.32
CA ASN A 19 2.27 10.45 3.59
C ASN A 19 3.46 9.59 3.14
N ASP A 20 3.23 8.32 2.79
CA ASP A 20 4.30 7.37 2.49
C ASP A 20 5.18 7.83 1.31
N LEU A 21 4.56 8.29 0.22
CA LEU A 21 5.30 8.83 -0.93
C LEU A 21 6.13 10.07 -0.56
N SER A 22 5.61 10.94 0.31
CA SER A 22 6.35 12.12 0.79
C SER A 22 7.56 11.72 1.63
N ARG A 23 7.41 10.73 2.51
CA ARG A 23 8.53 10.20 3.31
C ARG A 23 9.63 9.65 2.43
N VAL A 24 9.25 8.89 1.41
CA VAL A 24 10.16 8.27 0.45
C VAL A 24 10.91 9.31 -0.37
N LEU A 25 10.22 10.36 -0.83
CA LEU A 25 10.82 11.44 -1.63
C LEU A 25 11.50 12.54 -0.79
N GLY A 26 11.61 12.38 0.52
CA GLY A 26 12.28 13.35 1.40
C GLY A 26 11.46 14.57 1.81
N TRP A 27 10.23 14.73 1.33
CA TRP A 27 9.29 15.79 1.73
C TRP A 27 8.78 15.65 3.17
N GLY A 28 9.08 14.51 3.81
CA GLY A 28 8.86 14.30 5.24
C GLY A 28 7.50 13.67 5.58
N SER A 29 7.23 13.54 6.87
CA SER A 29 6.06 12.82 7.37
C SER A 29 4.77 13.64 7.38
N GLY A 30 4.89 14.97 7.33
CA GLY A 30 3.81 15.95 7.38
C GLY A 30 4.17 17.19 8.19
N THR A 31 3.35 18.23 8.09
CA THR A 31 3.59 19.54 8.72
C THR A 31 3.11 19.56 10.18
N ASN A 32 3.75 20.38 11.03
CA ASN A 32 3.43 20.54 12.46
C ASN A 32 2.59 21.79 12.77
N GLY A 33 1.94 22.40 11.78
CA GLY A 33 1.05 23.55 11.96
C GLY A 33 1.45 24.74 11.09
N ASP A 34 2.72 25.13 11.12
CA ASP A 34 3.22 26.24 10.32
C ASP A 34 3.95 25.69 9.08
N LEU A 35 3.23 25.65 7.96
CA LEU A 35 3.84 25.42 6.65
C LEU A 35 4.32 26.77 6.13
N ASP A 36 5.64 26.99 6.12
CA ASP A 36 6.23 28.08 5.35
C ASP A 36 6.13 27.72 3.85
N ILE A 37 5.13 28.31 3.20
CA ILE A 37 4.83 28.05 1.78
C ILE A 37 5.98 28.57 0.90
N LEU A 38 6.58 29.71 1.25
CA LEU A 38 7.65 30.28 0.43
C LEU A 38 8.90 29.41 0.50
N GLN A 39 9.27 28.95 1.70
CA GLN A 39 10.35 28.00 1.85
C GLN A 39 10.06 26.69 1.10
N TYR A 40 8.84 26.14 1.22
CA TYR A 40 8.46 24.93 0.51
C TYR A 40 8.55 25.09 -1.02
N LEU A 41 8.14 26.23 -1.58
CA LEU A 41 8.28 26.50 -3.02
C LEU A 41 9.75 26.62 -3.45
N ASN A 42 10.60 27.22 -2.61
CA ASN A 42 12.04 27.27 -2.86
C ASN A 42 12.66 25.87 -2.83
N ASP A 43 12.24 25.02 -1.88
CA ASP A 43 12.69 23.62 -1.80
C ASP A 43 12.23 22.83 -3.03
N VAL A 44 11.00 23.03 -3.51
CA VAL A 44 10.49 22.43 -4.77
C VAL A 44 11.31 22.90 -5.97
N TYR A 45 11.64 24.18 -6.04
CA TYR A 45 12.43 24.73 -7.14
C TYR A 45 13.87 24.19 -7.15
N ALA A 46 14.46 23.97 -5.98
CA ALA A 46 15.83 23.46 -5.84
C ALA A 46 15.92 21.92 -5.87
N ALA A 47 14.80 21.21 -5.75
CA ALA A 47 14.78 19.75 -5.62
C ALA A 47 15.23 19.02 -6.89
N GLY A 48 15.95 17.91 -6.69
CA GLY A 48 16.22 16.94 -7.75
C GLY A 48 14.93 16.20 -8.17
N THR A 49 14.95 15.66 -9.39
CA THR A 49 13.85 14.82 -9.89
C THR A 49 14.15 13.35 -9.65
N GLN A 50 13.17 12.60 -9.12
CA GLN A 50 13.20 11.15 -9.02
C GLN A 50 12.16 10.56 -9.96
N LYS A 51 12.55 9.58 -10.79
CA LYS A 51 11.59 8.81 -11.59
C LYS A 51 10.78 7.89 -10.66
N LEU A 52 9.52 7.69 -11.00
CA LEU A 52 8.61 6.85 -10.24
C LEU A 52 7.82 5.96 -11.19
N ASP A 53 7.98 4.66 -11.03
CA ASP A 53 7.21 3.67 -11.74
C ASP A 53 5.74 3.76 -11.33
N ARG A 54 4.87 3.50 -12.31
CA ARG A 54 3.42 3.50 -12.10
C ARG A 54 2.81 2.27 -12.70
N TRP A 55 2.06 1.56 -11.89
CA TRP A 55 1.54 0.25 -12.23
C TRP A 55 0.10 0.32 -12.70
N LYS A 56 -0.20 -0.37 -13.80
CA LYS A 56 -1.57 -0.57 -14.24
C LYS A 56 -2.16 -1.75 -13.47
N ILE A 57 -3.29 -1.51 -12.80
CA ILE A 57 -4.07 -2.56 -12.16
C ILE A 57 -5.33 -2.79 -12.98
N MET A 58 -5.61 -4.05 -13.28
CA MET A 58 -6.82 -4.49 -13.96
C MET A 58 -7.58 -5.46 -13.09
N ILE A 59 -8.77 -5.06 -12.64
CA ILE A 59 -9.65 -5.90 -11.84
C ILE A 59 -10.73 -6.45 -12.76
N LYS A 60 -10.85 -7.77 -12.83
CA LYS A 60 -11.93 -8.46 -13.54
C LYS A 60 -12.88 -9.06 -12.52
N SER A 61 -14.12 -8.56 -12.48
CA SER A 61 -15.16 -9.08 -11.59
C SER A 61 -16.34 -9.60 -12.40
N LYS A 62 -16.99 -10.67 -11.94
CA LYS A 62 -18.27 -11.12 -12.50
C LYS A 62 -19.40 -10.40 -11.77
N ASN A 63 -20.40 -9.91 -12.51
CA ASN A 63 -21.61 -9.37 -11.89
C ASN A 63 -22.36 -10.45 -11.07
N GLN A 64 -23.30 -10.04 -10.19
CA GLN A 64 -24.04 -10.96 -9.29
C GLN A 64 -24.71 -12.15 -9.99
N PHE A 65 -24.99 -12.04 -11.29
CA PHE A 65 -25.61 -13.09 -12.10
C PHE A 65 -24.63 -13.90 -12.96
N GLY A 66 -23.32 -13.66 -12.83
CA GLY A 66 -22.26 -14.37 -13.57
C GLY A 66 -22.25 -14.12 -15.09
N ARG A 67 -23.13 -13.27 -15.61
CA ARG A 67 -23.39 -13.07 -17.05
C ARG A 67 -22.46 -12.07 -17.72
N ARG A 68 -21.93 -11.10 -16.97
CA ARG A 68 -21.07 -10.04 -17.53
C ARG A 68 -19.83 -9.81 -16.69
N THR A 69 -18.68 -9.80 -17.36
CA THR A 69 -17.41 -9.38 -16.78
C THR A 69 -17.34 -7.86 -16.76
N VAL A 70 -17.16 -7.30 -15.57
CA VAL A 70 -16.84 -5.89 -15.35
C VAL A 70 -15.34 -5.77 -15.23
N ILE A 71 -14.75 -4.86 -16.01
CA ILE A 71 -13.31 -4.59 -15.98
C ILE A 71 -13.10 -3.18 -15.44
N THR A 72 -12.39 -3.08 -14.32
CA THR A 72 -11.97 -1.80 -13.74
C THR A 72 -10.47 -1.64 -13.96
N ASN A 73 -10.08 -0.53 -14.58
CA ASN A 73 -8.67 -0.17 -14.75
C ASN A 73 -8.33 0.98 -13.80
N MET A 74 -7.19 0.88 -13.14
CA MET A 74 -6.65 1.94 -12.28
C MET A 74 -5.13 1.99 -12.38
N LYS A 75 -4.54 3.07 -11.87
CA LYS A 75 -3.09 3.25 -11.79
C LYS A 75 -2.68 3.33 -10.34
N MET A 76 -1.58 2.68 -9.98
CA MET A 76 -1.01 2.67 -8.65
C MET A 76 0.37 3.33 -8.67
N SER A 77 0.59 4.24 -7.72
CA SER A 77 1.90 4.88 -7.50
C SER A 77 2.55 4.47 -6.19
N ASN A 78 1.79 3.96 -5.21
CA ASN A 78 2.32 3.58 -3.90
C ASN A 78 2.22 2.08 -3.67
N TYR A 79 1.01 1.59 -3.40
CA TYR A 79 0.78 0.18 -3.17
C TYR A 79 -0.70 -0.15 -3.30
N VAL A 80 -0.99 -1.44 -3.47
CA VAL A 80 -2.32 -2.03 -3.45
C VAL A 80 -2.28 -3.27 -2.56
N SER A 81 -3.35 -3.57 -1.84
CA SER A 81 -3.38 -4.76 -1.00
C SER A 81 -4.72 -5.49 -1.03
N ILE A 82 -4.67 -6.78 -0.71
CA ILE A 82 -5.81 -7.68 -0.62
C ILE A 82 -5.77 -8.34 0.75
N GLY A 83 -6.93 -8.39 1.43
CA GLY A 83 -7.08 -9.08 2.72
C GLY A 83 -7.09 -8.13 3.93
N VAL A 84 -6.44 -8.55 5.02
CA VAL A 84 -6.62 -7.93 6.35
C VAL A 84 -6.16 -6.47 6.39
N ASP A 85 -5.14 -6.09 5.63
CA ASP A 85 -4.69 -4.69 5.49
C ASP A 85 -5.79 -3.78 4.89
N ALA A 86 -6.46 -4.24 3.84
CA ALA A 86 -7.60 -3.53 3.25
C ALA A 86 -8.79 -3.45 4.21
N SER A 87 -9.05 -4.51 4.98
CA SER A 87 -10.11 -4.52 6.00
C SER A 87 -9.86 -3.52 7.13
N VAL A 88 -8.63 -3.49 7.66
CA VAL A 88 -8.22 -2.55 8.70
C VAL A 88 -8.34 -1.11 8.18
N THR A 89 -7.84 -0.86 6.96
CA THR A 89 -7.93 0.47 6.33
C THR A 89 -9.38 0.92 6.18
N LEU A 90 -10.28 0.04 5.74
CA LEU A 90 -11.70 0.35 5.62
C LEU A 90 -12.37 0.64 6.98
N GLY A 91 -12.07 -0.17 8.00
CA GLY A 91 -12.56 0.04 9.36
C GLY A 91 -12.14 1.39 9.92
N MET A 92 -10.86 1.73 9.75
CA MET A 92 -10.32 3.03 10.13
C MET A 92 -10.97 4.20 9.39
N GLN A 93 -11.19 4.09 8.09
CA GLN A 93 -11.88 5.14 7.33
C GLN A 93 -13.29 5.39 7.86
N LYS A 94 -14.03 4.32 8.21
CA LYS A 94 -15.37 4.43 8.80
C LYS A 94 -15.32 5.13 10.17
N THR A 95 -14.41 4.72 11.05
CA THR A 95 -14.25 5.35 12.38
C THR A 95 -13.71 6.77 12.31
N ARG A 96 -12.82 7.07 11.36
CA ARG A 96 -12.32 8.43 11.16
C ARG A 96 -13.45 9.38 10.74
N LYS A 97 -14.42 8.91 9.95
CA LYS A 97 -15.61 9.70 9.59
C LYS A 97 -16.53 9.99 10.78
N SER A 98 -16.51 9.18 11.84
CA SER A 98 -17.31 9.43 13.05
C SER A 98 -16.63 10.34 14.07
N ILE A 99 -15.35 10.67 13.90
CA ILE A 99 -14.61 11.57 14.80
C ILE A 99 -14.67 13.00 14.23
N PRO A 100 -15.12 14.00 15.01
CA PRO A 100 -15.10 15.40 14.58
C PRO A 100 -13.69 15.83 14.13
N ARG A 101 -13.58 16.52 12.98
CA ARG A 101 -12.27 16.94 12.44
C ARG A 101 -11.45 17.78 13.42
N ALA A 102 -12.10 18.60 14.25
CA ALA A 102 -11.45 19.41 15.28
C ALA A 102 -10.77 18.56 16.38
N LEU A 103 -11.20 17.31 16.56
CA LEU A 103 -10.63 16.34 17.50
C LEU A 103 -9.69 15.34 16.79
N SER A 104 -9.59 15.38 15.45
CA SER A 104 -8.74 14.48 14.69
C SER A 104 -7.30 14.99 14.71
N SER A 105 -6.40 14.20 15.29
CA SER A 105 -4.96 14.47 15.26
C SER A 105 -4.20 13.33 14.58
N ARG A 106 -2.96 13.61 14.13
CA ARG A 106 -2.08 12.58 13.55
C ARG A 106 -1.76 11.48 14.56
N LEU A 107 -1.56 11.85 15.83
CA LEU A 107 -1.36 10.89 16.92
C LEU A 107 -2.60 10.02 17.15
N LEU A 108 -3.79 10.63 17.18
CA LEU A 108 -5.05 9.89 17.32
C LEU A 108 -5.25 8.92 16.15
N ASN A 109 -4.96 9.34 14.93
CA ASN A 109 -5.05 8.48 13.75
C ASN A 109 -4.08 7.29 13.83
N LYS A 110 -2.87 7.47 14.35
CA LYS A 110 -1.92 6.38 14.61
C LYS A 110 -2.42 5.44 15.71
N LEU A 111 -2.94 5.99 16.82
CA LEU A 111 -3.49 5.20 17.94
C LEU A 111 -4.72 4.40 17.52
N LEU A 112 -5.58 4.96 16.68
CA LEU A 112 -6.70 4.24 16.09
C LEU A 112 -6.19 3.06 15.26
N PHE A 113 -5.19 3.26 14.40
CA PHE A 113 -4.58 2.17 13.62
C PHE A 113 -4.12 1.03 14.54
N PHE A 114 -3.36 1.38 15.58
CA PHE A 114 -2.88 0.43 16.58
C PHE A 114 -4.02 -0.30 17.30
N SER A 115 -5.11 0.40 17.63
CA SER A 115 -6.29 -0.20 18.28
C SER A 115 -7.02 -1.20 17.38
N PHE A 116 -7.06 -0.96 16.06
CA PHE A 116 -7.64 -1.90 15.10
C PHE A 116 -6.74 -3.09 14.83
N GLY A 117 -5.42 -2.92 14.92
CA GLY A 117 -4.47 -4.03 14.85
C GLY A 117 -4.57 -4.98 16.05
N THR A 118 -4.80 -4.43 17.25
CA THR A 118 -4.87 -5.20 18.51
C THR A 118 -6.26 -5.75 18.85
N LYS A 119 -7.33 -5.21 18.24
CA LYS A 119 -8.69 -5.75 18.36
C LYS A 119 -9.00 -6.68 17.19
N ASP A 120 -9.24 -7.95 17.49
CA ASP A 120 -9.52 -9.05 16.54
C ASP A 120 -10.91 -8.95 15.85
N VAL A 121 -11.32 -7.74 15.45
CA VAL A 121 -12.72 -7.42 15.08
C VAL A 121 -12.97 -7.63 13.58
N PHE A 122 -11.93 -7.77 12.75
CA PHE A 122 -12.06 -7.85 11.27
C PHE A 122 -11.33 -9.04 10.62
N THR A 123 -10.72 -9.93 11.41
CA THR A 123 -9.83 -11.01 10.93
C THR A 123 -10.56 -12.19 10.28
N ARG A 124 -11.80 -12.49 10.68
CA ARG A 124 -12.52 -13.70 10.23
C ARG A 124 -12.71 -13.81 8.71
N THR A 125 -12.92 -12.70 8.01
CA THR A 125 -13.11 -12.71 6.54
C THR A 125 -11.81 -13.01 5.79
N CYS A 126 -10.68 -12.60 6.34
CA CYS A 126 -9.37 -12.68 5.69
C CYS A 126 -8.58 -13.94 6.08
N LYS A 127 -9.02 -14.67 7.12
CA LYS A 127 -8.43 -15.95 7.53
C LYS A 127 -8.31 -16.93 6.36
N GLY A 128 -7.14 -17.57 6.24
CA GLY A 128 -6.88 -18.55 5.19
C GLY A 128 -6.81 -17.93 3.79
N LEU A 129 -6.24 -16.73 3.66
CA LEU A 129 -6.20 -16.04 2.36
C LEU A 129 -5.45 -16.87 1.29
N HIS A 130 -4.38 -17.59 1.68
CA HIS A 130 -3.62 -18.50 0.82
C HIS A 130 -4.48 -19.58 0.15
N ASP A 131 -5.52 -20.09 0.83
CA ASP A 131 -6.45 -21.05 0.25
C ASP A 131 -7.47 -20.41 -0.68
N LYS A 132 -7.67 -19.09 -0.56
CA LYS A 132 -8.67 -18.31 -1.32
C LYS A 132 -8.11 -17.66 -2.58
N ILE A 133 -6.80 -17.62 -2.76
CA ILE A 133 -6.17 -17.03 -3.95
C ILE A 133 -5.10 -17.94 -4.56
N SER A 134 -4.86 -17.79 -5.86
CA SER A 134 -3.60 -18.18 -6.50
C SER A 134 -2.84 -16.90 -6.88
N LEU A 135 -1.57 -16.83 -6.53
CA LEU A 135 -0.68 -15.74 -6.90
C LEU A 135 0.29 -16.20 -7.98
N TYR A 136 0.40 -15.41 -9.04
CA TYR A 136 1.45 -15.56 -10.03
C TYR A 136 2.32 -14.30 -10.04
N LEU A 137 3.63 -14.47 -9.96
CA LEU A 137 4.63 -13.42 -10.12
C LEU A 137 5.46 -13.74 -11.37
N ASP A 138 5.50 -12.81 -12.33
CA ASP A 138 6.15 -12.99 -13.63
C ASP A 138 5.78 -14.33 -14.28
N ASP A 139 4.47 -14.62 -14.26
CA ASP A 139 3.84 -15.83 -14.81
C ASP A 139 4.22 -17.16 -14.11
N GLN A 140 4.96 -17.10 -13.01
CA GLN A 140 5.26 -18.24 -12.13
C GLN A 140 4.29 -18.33 -10.96
N LEU A 141 3.73 -19.51 -10.70
CA LEU A 141 2.90 -19.75 -9.51
C LEU A 141 3.76 -19.65 -8.26
N VAL A 142 3.29 -18.87 -7.28
CA VAL A 142 3.96 -18.70 -5.99
C VAL A 142 3.21 -19.46 -4.91
N GLU A 143 3.93 -20.29 -4.16
CA GLU A 143 3.41 -20.93 -2.96
C GLU A 143 3.28 -19.91 -1.83
N LEU A 144 2.07 -19.77 -1.29
CA LEU A 144 1.77 -18.80 -0.25
C LEU A 144 1.76 -19.48 1.12
N PRO A 145 2.45 -18.90 2.14
CA PRO A 145 2.35 -19.39 3.51
C PRO A 145 0.99 -19.04 4.13
N GLY A 146 0.80 -19.35 5.41
CA GLY A 146 -0.39 -19.00 6.18
C GLY A 146 -0.60 -17.48 6.33
N ILE A 147 -1.17 -16.84 5.31
CA ILE A 147 -1.36 -15.39 5.26
C ILE A 147 -2.84 -14.98 5.40
N GLU A 148 -3.04 -13.73 5.80
CA GLU A 148 -4.34 -13.04 5.83
C GLU A 148 -4.35 -11.75 5.02
N GLY A 149 -3.18 -11.26 4.57
CA GLY A 149 -3.07 -10.12 3.67
C GLY A 149 -1.85 -10.22 2.78
N ILE A 150 -1.97 -9.66 1.57
CA ILE A 150 -0.87 -9.52 0.62
C ILE A 150 -0.84 -8.08 0.08
N VAL A 151 0.35 -7.52 -0.06
CA VAL A 151 0.59 -6.14 -0.48
C VAL A 151 1.56 -6.14 -1.65
N PHE A 152 1.22 -5.38 -2.69
CA PHE A 152 2.07 -5.08 -3.84
C PHE A 152 2.54 -3.64 -3.69
N LEU A 153 3.85 -3.45 -3.55
CA LEU A 153 4.48 -2.24 -3.05
C LEU A 153 5.42 -1.67 -4.11
N ASN A 154 5.22 -0.41 -4.49
CA ASN A 154 6.05 0.32 -5.46
C ASN A 154 7.02 1.30 -4.79
N ILE A 155 6.81 1.62 -3.52
CA ILE A 155 7.63 2.61 -2.79
C ILE A 155 8.11 2.01 -1.47
N GLN A 156 9.19 2.54 -0.91
CA GLN A 156 9.82 1.93 0.28
C GLN A 156 8.94 1.96 1.54
N CYS A 157 7.92 2.81 1.58
CA CYS A 157 7.04 2.99 2.74
C CYS A 157 5.64 2.40 2.51
N TRP A 158 5.13 1.73 3.55
CA TRP A 158 3.75 1.27 3.66
C TRP A 158 3.19 1.62 5.05
N GLY A 159 1.88 1.81 5.16
CA GLY A 159 1.20 1.80 6.46
C GLY A 159 1.68 2.88 7.44
N ALA A 160 1.95 4.10 6.94
CA ALA A 160 2.44 5.26 7.71
C ALA A 160 3.93 5.21 8.09
N GLY A 161 4.77 4.78 7.15
CA GLY A 161 6.22 4.84 7.23
C GLY A 161 6.92 3.54 7.64
N VAL A 162 6.19 2.43 7.75
CA VAL A 162 6.81 1.11 7.85
C VAL A 162 7.58 0.86 6.57
N GLN A 163 8.79 0.30 6.67
CA GLN A 163 9.61 -0.05 5.51
C GLN A 163 9.74 -1.56 5.40
N PRO A 164 8.82 -2.25 4.68
CA PRO A 164 8.79 -3.70 4.65
C PRO A 164 10.07 -4.31 4.10
N TRP A 165 10.64 -3.70 3.05
CA TRP A 165 11.81 -4.21 2.33
C TRP A 165 13.16 -3.83 2.93
N LYS A 166 13.19 -3.07 4.03
CA LYS A 166 14.43 -2.55 4.63
C LYS A 166 15.42 -3.65 5.03
N TYR A 167 14.91 -4.82 5.41
CA TYR A 167 15.71 -5.97 5.86
C TYR A 167 15.63 -7.16 4.90
N ALA A 168 15.16 -6.92 3.67
CA ALA A 168 15.20 -7.93 2.61
C ALA A 168 16.63 -8.13 2.09
N ASP A 169 16.81 -9.18 1.29
CA ASP A 169 18.09 -9.55 0.67
C ASP A 169 18.75 -8.36 -0.04
N GLU A 170 20.01 -8.06 0.32
CA GLU A 170 20.80 -6.97 -0.26
C GLU A 170 21.07 -7.16 -1.75
N GLU A 171 20.98 -8.40 -2.26
CA GLU A 171 21.11 -8.69 -3.70
C GLU A 171 19.95 -8.10 -4.52
N ARG A 172 18.82 -7.78 -3.88
CA ARG A 172 17.59 -7.31 -4.52
C ARG A 172 17.06 -6.03 -3.84
N PRO A 173 17.79 -4.92 -3.95
CA PRO A 173 17.42 -3.66 -3.31
C PRO A 173 16.15 -3.10 -3.95
N GLN A 174 15.30 -2.50 -3.13
CA GLN A 174 14.09 -1.82 -3.59
C GLN A 174 14.41 -0.45 -4.21
N LYS A 175 13.89 -0.20 -5.42
CA LYS A 175 14.02 1.09 -6.11
C LYS A 175 12.65 1.57 -6.61
N LEU A 176 12.60 2.84 -7.02
CA LEU A 176 11.37 3.49 -7.45
C LEU A 176 11.18 3.46 -8.98
N ASP A 177 12.22 3.09 -9.71
CA ASP A 177 12.36 3.26 -11.15
C ASP A 177 13.11 2.10 -11.83
N ASP A 178 13.05 0.90 -11.27
CA ASP A 178 13.69 -0.32 -11.79
C ASP A 178 12.74 -1.22 -12.59
N GLY A 179 11.47 -0.82 -12.68
CA GLY A 179 10.41 -1.53 -13.38
C GLY A 179 10.03 -2.85 -12.69
N VAL A 180 10.25 -2.98 -11.38
CA VAL A 180 9.71 -4.06 -10.54
C VAL A 180 8.97 -3.49 -9.33
N PHE A 181 8.07 -4.27 -8.75
CA PHE A 181 7.46 -3.97 -7.46
C PHE A 181 7.71 -5.10 -6.47
N GLU A 182 7.73 -4.78 -5.20
CA GLU A 182 7.86 -5.71 -4.09
C GLU A 182 6.52 -6.33 -3.72
N VAL A 183 6.55 -7.58 -3.29
CA VAL A 183 5.39 -8.31 -2.79
C VAL A 183 5.72 -8.86 -1.41
N PHE A 184 4.93 -8.45 -0.43
CA PHE A 184 5.03 -8.98 0.93
C PHE A 184 3.66 -9.35 1.47
N ALA A 185 3.64 -10.18 2.51
CA ALA A 185 2.42 -10.65 3.14
C ALA A 185 2.42 -10.44 4.66
N VAL A 186 1.22 -10.41 5.21
CA VAL A 186 0.93 -10.27 6.64
C VAL A 186 -0.01 -11.39 7.08
N THR A 187 0.12 -11.79 8.34
CA THR A 187 -0.55 -12.98 8.89
C THR A 187 -1.77 -12.64 9.74
N SER A 188 -1.92 -11.39 10.17
CA SER A 188 -3.07 -10.91 10.93
C SER A 188 -3.04 -9.37 11.06
N SER A 189 -4.11 -8.78 11.57
CA SER A 189 -4.12 -7.37 11.99
C SER A 189 -3.13 -7.10 13.14
N PHE A 190 -2.92 -8.10 14.01
CA PHE A 190 -1.96 -8.00 15.10
C PHE A 190 -0.52 -7.94 14.57
N HIS A 191 -0.20 -8.77 13.57
CA HIS A 191 1.09 -8.70 12.87
C HIS A 191 1.31 -7.32 12.24
N ILE A 192 0.29 -6.74 11.59
CA ILE A 192 0.36 -5.36 11.07
C ILE A 192 0.71 -4.35 12.19
N ALA A 193 0.05 -4.43 13.34
CA ALA A 193 0.35 -3.54 14.48
C ALA A 193 1.79 -3.73 15.00
N GLN A 194 2.28 -4.97 15.09
CA GLN A 194 3.65 -5.24 15.49
C GLN A 194 4.67 -4.65 14.50
N MET A 195 4.42 -4.76 13.19
CA MET A 195 5.26 -4.14 12.17
C MET A 195 5.33 -2.61 12.32
N GLN A 196 4.21 -1.96 12.65
CA GLN A 196 4.15 -0.50 12.84
C GLN A 196 4.98 0.02 14.02
N VAL A 197 5.23 -0.82 15.01
CA VAL A 197 6.08 -0.50 16.17
C VAL A 197 7.47 -1.14 16.09
N GLY A 198 7.81 -1.77 14.97
CA GLY A 198 9.13 -2.40 14.74
C GLY A 198 9.34 -3.71 15.51
N LEU A 199 8.28 -4.38 15.96
CA LEU A 199 8.34 -5.65 16.69
C LEU A 199 8.16 -6.89 15.80
N ALA A 200 7.87 -6.71 14.50
CA ALA A 200 7.74 -7.80 13.54
C ALA A 200 8.24 -7.38 12.16
N SER A 201 8.64 -8.38 11.37
CA SER A 201 9.04 -8.23 9.96
C SER A 201 7.98 -8.84 9.05
N PRO A 202 7.78 -8.29 7.84
CA PRO A 202 6.83 -8.87 6.89
C PRO A 202 7.27 -10.27 6.44
N LEU A 203 6.34 -11.00 5.82
CA LEU A 203 6.69 -12.19 5.03
C LEU A 203 7.05 -11.74 3.61
N PHE A 204 8.32 -11.87 3.24
CA PHE A 204 8.79 -11.56 1.89
C PHE A 204 8.28 -12.61 0.90
N ILE A 205 7.58 -12.18 -0.15
CA ILE A 205 7.04 -13.07 -1.19
C ILE A 205 7.91 -13.00 -2.45
N GLY A 206 8.31 -11.80 -2.86
CA GLY A 206 9.24 -11.64 -3.98
C GLY A 206 9.17 -10.25 -4.61
N GLN A 207 9.87 -10.08 -5.73
CA GLN A 207 9.77 -8.92 -6.63
C GLN A 207 9.27 -9.39 -7.98
N ALA A 208 8.51 -8.57 -8.68
CA ALA A 208 7.98 -8.92 -9.99
C ALA A 208 7.75 -7.70 -10.88
N ARG A 209 7.71 -7.92 -12.20
CA ARG A 209 7.22 -6.94 -13.19
C ARG A 209 5.73 -7.11 -13.46
N LYS A 210 5.17 -8.26 -13.11
CA LYS A 210 3.76 -8.61 -13.35
C LYS A 210 3.26 -9.50 -12.22
N ALA A 211 2.09 -9.18 -11.71
CA ALA A 211 1.38 -10.02 -10.75
C ALA A 211 -0.03 -10.33 -11.25
N VAL A 212 -0.47 -11.56 -11.05
CA VAL A 212 -1.85 -11.99 -11.28
C VAL A 212 -2.36 -12.67 -10.01
N VAL A 213 -3.43 -12.13 -9.44
CA VAL A 213 -4.15 -12.73 -8.32
C VAL A 213 -5.48 -13.27 -8.82
N VAL A 214 -5.70 -14.57 -8.66
CA VAL A 214 -6.95 -15.23 -9.04
C VAL A 214 -7.67 -15.67 -7.78
N THR A 215 -8.91 -15.21 -7.58
CA THR A 215 -9.74 -15.66 -6.46
C THR A 215 -10.31 -17.06 -6.73
N LYS A 216 -10.29 -17.90 -5.70
CA LYS A 216 -10.82 -19.27 -5.72
C LYS A 216 -12.24 -19.29 -5.14
N ASN A 217 -13.05 -20.23 -5.60
CA ASN A 217 -14.37 -20.55 -5.04
C ASN A 217 -15.33 -19.36 -4.91
N GLY A 218 -15.23 -18.36 -5.80
CA GLY A 218 -16.07 -17.17 -5.75
C GLY A 218 -15.82 -16.25 -4.54
N SER A 219 -14.67 -16.40 -3.87
CA SER A 219 -14.31 -15.59 -2.71
C SER A 219 -14.32 -14.10 -3.05
N VAL A 220 -15.07 -13.32 -2.28
CA VAL A 220 -15.05 -11.86 -2.33
C VAL A 220 -14.10 -11.36 -1.26
N LEU A 221 -13.02 -10.71 -1.69
CA LEU A 221 -11.94 -10.28 -0.80
C LEU A 221 -11.89 -8.75 -0.73
N PRO A 222 -11.61 -8.19 0.45
CA PRO A 222 -11.37 -6.76 0.60
C PRO A 222 -10.07 -6.39 -0.10
N MET A 223 -10.09 -5.24 -0.79
CA MET A 223 -8.96 -4.69 -1.51
C MET A 223 -8.88 -3.18 -1.25
N GLN A 224 -7.68 -2.62 -1.11
CA GLN A 224 -7.44 -1.18 -1.06
C GLN A 224 -6.40 -0.76 -2.11
N TRP A 225 -6.54 0.44 -2.64
CA TRP A 225 -5.70 1.06 -3.67
C TRP A 225 -5.67 2.58 -3.51
#